data_AF-A0A7J2MX06-F1
#
_entry.id   AF-A0A7J2MX06-F1
#
_cell.length_a   1.000
_cell.length_b   1.000
_cell.length_c   1.000
_cell.angle_alpha   90.00
_cell.angle_beta   90.00
_cell.angle_gamma   90.00
#
_symmetry.space_group_name_H-M   'P 1'
#
loop_
_entity.id
_entity.type
_entity.pdbx_description
1 polymer ?
#
loop_
_entity_poly.entity_id
_entity_poly.type
_entity_poly.pdbx_seq_one_letter_code
_entity_poly.pdbx_strand_id
1 'polypeptide(L)'
;FSYNGRAIYLEKTVENMIEKNMFMGNSFAIHLYSSKNSRIFRNNIIKNENGVYFEEAFINIIVNNNFIGNERDTFLENSLPDIFMRNYWSKWILPAPKPILCHIIIMWYIHIPYFTLDLMPRLIPVC
;
A
#
# COMPACT_ATOMS: atom_id res chain seq x y z
N PHE A 1 14.05 12.02 17.64
CA PHE A 1 12.93 11.09 17.36
C PHE A 1 13.53 9.85 16.73
N SER A 2 13.52 8.71 17.41
CA SER A 2 14.17 7.48 16.94
C SER A 2 13.28 6.76 15.92
N TYR A 3 13.78 6.60 14.69
CA TYR A 3 13.15 5.98 13.52
C TYR A 3 12.97 4.46 13.64
N ASN A 4 12.23 3.99 14.63
CA ASN A 4 11.79 2.59 14.74
C ASN A 4 10.27 2.60 14.74
N GLY A 5 9.61 2.35 13.60
CA GLY A 5 8.15 2.41 13.62
C GLY A 5 7.51 1.80 12.39
N ARG A 6 7.62 0.47 12.24
CA ARG A 6 6.62 -0.28 11.47
C ARG A 6 5.43 -0.50 12.40
N ALA A 7 4.26 0.03 12.08
CA ALA A 7 3.07 -0.21 12.92
C ALA A 7 2.59 -1.65 12.80
N ILE A 8 2.54 -2.18 11.57
CA ILE A 8 2.35 -3.60 11.29
C ILE A 8 3.47 -4.09 10.37
N TYR A 9 4.10 -5.20 10.76
CA TYR A 9 5.03 -5.95 9.94
C TYR A 9 4.57 -7.41 9.86
N LEU A 10 4.28 -7.87 8.64
CA LEU A 10 3.85 -9.24 8.35
C LEU A 10 4.92 -9.91 7.51
N GLU A 11 5.58 -10.91 8.06
CA GLU A 11 6.64 -11.67 7.39
C GLU A 11 6.20 -13.12 7.15
N LYS A 12 6.27 -13.56 5.88
CA LYS A 12 6.03 -14.96 5.50
C LYS A 12 4.66 -15.48 5.97
N THR A 13 3.65 -14.61 5.88
CA THR A 13 2.27 -14.91 6.31
C THR A 13 1.32 -15.00 5.12
N VAL A 14 0.16 -15.63 5.34
CA VAL A 14 -0.86 -15.88 4.32
C VAL A 14 -2.22 -15.52 4.90
N GLU A 15 -3.09 -14.93 4.07
CA GLU A 15 -4.52 -14.72 4.42
C GLU A 15 -4.78 -13.81 5.63
N ASN A 16 -4.01 -12.73 5.74
CA ASN A 16 -4.24 -11.75 6.80
C ASN A 16 -5.39 -10.79 6.47
N MET A 17 -6.04 -10.29 7.51
CA MET A 17 -7.08 -9.27 7.42
C MET A 17 -6.68 -8.06 8.26
N ILE A 18 -6.49 -6.91 7.60
CA ILE A 18 -6.23 -5.63 8.25
C ILE A 18 -7.39 -4.71 7.91
N GLU A 19 -8.30 -4.49 8.86
CA GLU A 19 -9.53 -3.73 8.63
C GLU A 19 -9.80 -2.67 9.68
N LYS A 20 -10.36 -1.53 9.26
CA LYS A 20 -10.89 -0.48 10.15
C LYS A 20 -9.89 0.06 11.19
N ASN A 21 -8.61 0.08 10.85
CA ASN A 21 -7.56 0.64 11.71
C ASN A 21 -7.21 2.07 11.32
N MET A 22 -6.55 2.78 12.24
CA MET A 22 -5.92 4.07 11.99
C MET A 22 -4.40 3.94 12.18
N PHE A 23 -3.64 4.20 11.12
CA PHE A 23 -2.18 4.24 11.14
C PHE A 23 -1.73 5.68 10.89
N MET A 24 -1.15 6.32 11.91
CA MET A 24 -0.74 7.72 11.84
C MET A 24 0.69 7.95 12.32
N GLY A 25 1.48 8.69 11.53
CA GLY A 25 2.81 9.16 11.96
C GLY A 25 3.90 8.09 12.05
N ASN A 26 3.79 7.01 11.28
CA ASN A 26 4.76 5.90 11.26
C ASN A 26 5.73 6.02 10.09
N SER A 27 6.93 5.42 10.21
CA SER A 27 7.83 5.27 9.07
C SER A 27 7.29 4.26 8.05
N PHE A 28 6.66 3.18 8.53
CA PHE A 28 5.86 2.28 7.71
C PHE A 28 4.55 1.98 8.44
N ALA A 29 3.40 2.33 7.86
CA ALA A 29 2.12 1.97 8.48
C ALA A 29 1.87 0.46 8.37
N ILE A 30 1.93 -0.10 7.16
CA ILE A 30 1.81 -1.54 6.94
C ILE A 30 2.95 -2.00 6.04
N HIS A 31 3.68 -3.02 6.48
CA HIS A 31 4.72 -3.67 5.70
C HIS A 31 4.43 -5.16 5.53
N LEU A 32 4.21 -5.59 4.28
CA LEU A 32 4.10 -7.01 3.91
C LEU A 32 5.42 -7.46 3.28
N TYR A 33 6.09 -8.40 3.94
CA TYR A 33 7.32 -9.02 3.45
C TYR A 33 7.08 -10.52 3.20
N SER A 34 7.36 -10.98 1.97
CA SER A 34 7.21 -12.39 1.56
C SER A 34 5.83 -12.98 1.92
N SER A 35 4.78 -12.15 1.89
CA SER A 35 3.44 -12.50 2.36
C SER A 35 2.42 -12.50 1.22
N LYS A 36 1.32 -13.24 1.36
CA LYS A 36 0.35 -13.39 0.25
C LYS A 36 -1.10 -13.39 0.69
N ASN A 37 -2.00 -13.07 -0.25
CA ASN A 37 -3.45 -13.15 -0.07
C ASN A 37 -3.99 -12.31 1.10
N SER A 38 -3.36 -11.18 1.42
CA SER A 38 -3.82 -10.31 2.50
C SER A 38 -4.89 -9.33 2.01
N ARG A 39 -5.87 -9.03 2.87
CA ARG A 39 -6.93 -8.04 2.62
C ARG A 39 -6.73 -6.83 3.52
N ILE A 40 -6.40 -5.69 2.92
CA ILE A 40 -6.25 -4.40 3.59
C ILE A 40 -7.45 -3.55 3.19
N PHE A 41 -8.40 -3.32 4.10
CA PHE A 41 -9.62 -2.60 3.75
C PHE A 41 -10.17 -1.66 4.82
N ARG A 42 -10.74 -0.53 4.38
CA ARG A 42 -11.35 0.47 5.28
C ARG A 42 -10.40 1.00 6.36
N ASN A 43 -9.09 1.06 6.09
CA ASN A 43 -8.12 1.65 7.00
C ASN A 43 -7.91 3.14 6.69
N ASN A 44 -7.57 3.90 7.73
CA ASN A 44 -7.11 5.28 7.64
C ASN A 44 -5.58 5.31 7.77
N ILE A 45 -4.87 5.58 6.67
CA ILE A 45 -3.41 5.59 6.58
C ILE A 45 -2.96 7.03 6.36
N ILE A 46 -2.55 7.71 7.44
CA ILE A 46 -2.46 9.15 7.51
C ILE A 46 -1.05 9.61 7.93
N LYS A 47 -0.42 10.52 7.17
CA LYS A 47 0.85 11.17 7.55
C LYS A 47 1.96 10.18 7.95
N ASN A 48 2.08 9.07 7.23
CA ASN A 48 3.19 8.12 7.38
C ASN A 48 4.26 8.42 6.32
N GLU A 49 5.52 8.07 6.56
CA GLU A 49 6.55 8.13 5.50
C GLU A 49 6.17 7.15 4.38
N ASN A 50 5.85 5.90 4.74
CA ASN A 50 5.33 4.89 3.83
C ASN A 50 3.96 4.38 4.32
N GLY A 51 2.93 4.47 3.47
CA GLY A 51 1.59 3.99 3.77
C GLY A 51 1.50 2.46 3.80
N VAL A 52 1.45 1.82 2.62
CA VAL A 52 1.59 0.35 2.52
C VAL A 52 2.79 -0.01 1.66
N TYR A 53 3.70 -0.79 2.24
CA TYR A 53 4.91 -1.29 1.59
C TYR A 53 4.78 -2.80 1.35
N PHE A 54 5.03 -3.22 0.10
CA PHE A 54 5.01 -4.61 -0.33
C PHE A 54 6.39 -4.99 -0.83
N GLU A 55 6.96 -6.03 -0.27
CA GLU A 55 8.24 -6.60 -0.65
C GLU A 55 8.07 -8.11 -0.81
N GLU A 56 8.23 -8.59 -2.05
CA GLU A 56 7.95 -9.99 -2.41
C GLU A 56 6.56 -10.46 -1.94
N ALA A 57 5.56 -9.58 -1.99
CA ALA A 57 4.22 -9.87 -1.54
C ALA A 57 3.25 -10.03 -2.72
N PHE A 58 2.35 -11.00 -2.64
CA PHE A 58 1.61 -11.44 -3.83
C PHE A 58 0.11 -11.58 -3.57
N ILE A 59 -0.72 -11.21 -4.56
CA ILE A 59 -2.16 -11.49 -4.59
C ILE A 59 -2.89 -10.78 -3.43
N ASN A 60 -2.49 -9.56 -3.10
CA ASN A 60 -3.14 -8.79 -2.03
C ASN A 60 -4.27 -7.92 -2.58
N ILE A 61 -5.24 -7.62 -1.71
CA ILE A 61 -6.41 -6.82 -2.05
C ILE A 61 -6.43 -5.58 -1.16
N ILE A 62 -6.31 -4.41 -1.77
CA ILE A 62 -6.25 -3.11 -1.11
C ILE A 62 -7.47 -2.29 -1.55
N VAL A 63 -8.49 -2.24 -0.70
CA VAL A 63 -9.81 -1.72 -1.11
C VAL A 63 -10.44 -0.80 -0.07
N ASN A 64 -11.01 0.32 -0.52
CA ASN A 64 -11.71 1.28 0.35
C ASN A 64 -10.84 1.82 1.50
N ASN A 65 -9.54 2.00 1.32
CA ASN A 65 -8.69 2.66 2.32
C ASN A 65 -8.58 4.17 2.03
N ASN A 66 -8.22 4.94 3.06
CA ASN A 66 -7.92 6.36 2.97
C ASN A 66 -6.42 6.59 3.12
N PHE A 67 -5.74 6.96 2.02
CA PHE A 67 -4.35 7.38 2.01
C PHE A 67 -4.29 8.92 2.05
N ILE A 68 -3.88 9.49 3.18
CA ILE A 68 -3.97 10.94 3.42
C ILE A 68 -2.63 11.50 3.90
N GLY A 69 -1.98 12.28 3.05
CA GLY A 69 -0.77 13.03 3.42
C GLY A 69 0.43 12.16 3.80
N ASN A 70 0.47 10.88 3.38
CA ASN A 70 1.68 10.08 3.50
C ASN A 70 2.75 10.63 2.56
N GLU A 71 4.04 10.45 2.84
CA GLU A 71 5.09 10.84 1.89
C GLU A 71 5.00 9.96 0.63
N ARG A 72 4.93 8.65 0.83
CA ARG A 72 4.62 7.64 -0.19
C ARG A 72 3.39 6.84 0.22
N ASP A 73 2.31 6.93 -0.55
CA ASP A 73 1.07 6.23 -0.21
C ASP A 73 1.25 4.70 -0.28
N THR A 74 1.88 4.21 -1.35
CA THR A 74 2.20 2.79 -1.52
C THR A 74 3.53 2.60 -2.24
N PHE A 75 4.20 1.48 -1.96
CA PHE A 75 5.36 1.01 -2.73
C PHE A 75 5.29 -0.50 -2.90
N LEU A 76 5.52 -0.97 -4.12
CA LEU A 76 5.51 -2.39 -4.44
C LEU A 76 6.86 -2.76 -5.06
N GLU A 77 7.53 -3.73 -4.45
CA GLU A 77 8.78 -4.30 -4.89
C GLU A 77 8.61 -5.80 -5.06
N ASN A 78 8.88 -6.31 -6.27
CA ASN A 78 8.73 -7.73 -6.60
C ASN A 78 7.36 -8.30 -6.19
N SER A 79 6.31 -7.47 -6.25
CA SER A 79 4.99 -7.77 -5.70
C SER A 79 3.92 -7.71 -6.79
N LEU A 80 3.41 -8.87 -7.23
CA LEU A 80 2.53 -9.02 -8.40
C LEU A 80 1.70 -10.34 -8.36
N PRO A 81 0.42 -10.35 -8.76
CA PRO A 81 -0.47 -9.23 -9.00
C PRO A 81 -1.11 -8.74 -7.69
N ASP A 82 -1.32 -7.43 -7.52
CA ASP A 82 -2.12 -6.88 -6.42
C ASP A 82 -3.31 -6.08 -6.96
N ILE A 83 -4.43 -6.10 -6.24
CA ILE A 83 -5.68 -5.43 -6.63
C ILE A 83 -5.88 -4.18 -5.79
N PHE A 84 -5.92 -3.03 -6.45
CA PHE A 84 -6.31 -1.76 -5.84
C PHE A 84 -7.66 -1.32 -6.39
N MET A 85 -8.60 -0.99 -5.50
CA MET A 85 -9.91 -0.52 -5.93
C MET A 85 -10.58 0.37 -4.87
N ARG A 86 -11.15 1.50 -5.31
CA ARG A 86 -11.96 2.39 -4.44
C ARG A 86 -11.21 2.93 -3.23
N ASN A 87 -9.89 3.02 -3.28
CA ASN A 87 -9.15 3.76 -2.27
C ASN A 87 -9.26 5.26 -2.54
N TYR A 88 -9.24 6.05 -1.47
CA TYR A 88 -9.09 7.49 -1.55
C TYR A 88 -7.61 7.85 -1.41
N TRP A 89 -7.12 8.70 -2.30
CA TRP A 89 -5.72 9.12 -2.33
C TRP A 89 -5.67 10.64 -2.30
N SER A 90 -5.26 11.25 -1.19
CA SER A 90 -5.36 12.72 -1.03
C SER A 90 -4.56 13.51 -2.07
N LYS A 91 -3.59 12.88 -2.74
CA LYS A 91 -2.75 13.47 -3.79
C LYS A 91 -3.27 13.23 -5.21
N TRP A 92 -4.30 12.39 -5.39
CA TRP A 92 -4.88 12.08 -6.70
C TRP A 92 -6.33 12.55 -6.77
N ILE A 93 -6.53 13.68 -7.45
CA ILE A 93 -7.83 14.36 -7.53
C ILE A 93 -8.59 14.06 -8.84
N LEU A 94 -7.98 13.28 -9.75
CA LEU A 94 -8.56 13.00 -11.05
C LEU A 94 -9.61 11.88 -10.96
N PRO A 95 -10.75 11.99 -11.67
CA PRO A 95 -11.76 10.94 -11.77
C PRO A 95 -11.34 9.86 -12.80
N ALA A 96 -10.11 9.37 -12.71
CA ALA A 96 -9.52 8.41 -13.62
C ALA A 96 -8.72 7.36 -12.83
N PRO A 97 -8.47 6.16 -13.40
CA PRO A 97 -7.62 5.15 -12.77
C PRO A 97 -6.30 5.76 -12.30
N LYS A 98 -5.94 5.51 -11.03
CA LYS A 98 -4.71 6.04 -10.46
C LYS A 98 -3.57 5.06 -10.75
N PRO A 99 -2.53 5.45 -11.50
CA PRO A 99 -1.33 4.65 -11.60
C PRO A 99 -0.62 4.54 -10.25
N ILE A 100 -0.12 3.35 -9.97
CA ILE A 100 0.68 3.02 -8.79
C ILE A 100 2.02 2.53 -9.32
N LEU A 101 3.07 3.28 -9.03
CA LEU A 101 4.43 2.93 -9.44
C LEU A 101 4.93 1.75 -8.62
N CYS A 102 5.53 0.79 -9.31
CA CYS A 102 6.04 -0.45 -8.76
C CYS A 102 7.40 -0.78 -9.38
N HIS A 103 8.15 -1.68 -8.74
CA HIS A 103 9.46 -2.10 -9.21
C HIS A 103 9.56 -3.62 -9.21
N ILE A 104 10.14 -4.16 -10.29
CA ILE A 104 10.70 -5.50 -10.32
C ILE A 104 12.22 -5.33 -10.15
N ILE A 105 12.78 -6.02 -9.17
CA ILE A 105 14.21 -6.04 -8.89
C ILE A 105 14.73 -7.43 -9.20
N ILE A 106 15.64 -7.52 -10.18
CA ILE A 106 16.28 -8.76 -10.61
C ILE A 106 17.72 -8.75 -10.12
N MET A 107 18.09 -9.81 -9.39
CA MET A 107 19.45 -10.02 -8.85
C MET A 107 19.97 -8.84 -8.03
N TRP A 108 19.10 -8.02 -7.42
CA TRP A 108 19.47 -6.82 -6.66
C TRP A 108 20.14 -5.67 -7.45
N TYR A 109 20.31 -5.81 -8.76
CA TYR A 109 21.02 -4.82 -9.59
C TYR A 109 20.14 -4.18 -10.66
N ILE A 110 19.15 -4.91 -11.18
CA ILE A 110 18.32 -4.44 -12.28
C ILE A 110 16.97 -4.03 -11.71
N HIS A 111 16.63 -2.75 -11.83
CA HIS A 111 15.34 -2.19 -11.42
C HIS A 111 14.49 -1.89 -12.64
N ILE A 112 13.39 -2.60 -12.80
CA ILE A 112 12.43 -2.40 -13.88
C ILE A 112 11.17 -1.78 -13.28
N PRO A 113 10.92 -0.48 -13.51
CA PRO A 113 9.67 0.13 -13.07
C PRO A 113 8.51 -0.37 -13.93
N TYR A 114 7.37 -0.58 -13.29
CA TYR A 114 6.10 -0.83 -13.98
C TYR A 114 4.96 -0.14 -13.21
N PHE A 115 3.75 -0.19 -13.75
CA PHE A 115 2.58 0.36 -13.09
C PHE A 115 1.50 -0.70 -12.91
N THR A 116 0.92 -0.73 -11.71
CA THR A 116 -0.44 -1.24 -11.50
C THR A 116 -1.40 -0.06 -11.39
N LEU A 117 -2.70 -0.32 -11.32
CA LEU A 117 -3.74 0.70 -11.25
C LEU A 117 -4.68 0.47 -10.07
N ASP A 118 -5.05 1.55 -9.38
CA ASP A 118 -6.36 1.60 -8.73
C ASP A 118 -7.37 2.00 -9.80
N LEU A 119 -8.24 1.07 -10.20
CA LEU A 119 -9.15 1.26 -11.34
C LEU A 119 -10.28 2.25 -11.06
N MET A 120 -10.67 2.41 -9.80
CA MET A 120 -11.82 3.23 -9.41
C MET A 120 -11.53 4.04 -8.15
N PRO A 121 -10.51 4.93 -8.15
CA PRO A 121 -10.15 5.70 -6.97
C PRO A 121 -11.32 6.60 -6.56
N ARG A 122 -11.50 6.78 -5.25
CA ARG A 122 -12.53 7.68 -4.73
C ARG A 122 -12.02 9.12 -4.76
N LEU A 123 -12.94 10.04 -5.03
CA LEU A 123 -12.69 11.49 -4.96
C LEU A 123 -12.87 12.06 -3.55
N ILE A 124 -13.51 11.30 -2.65
CA ILE A 124 -13.72 11.67 -1.25
C ILE A 124 -13.31 10.52 -0.32
N PRO A 125 -12.89 10.81 0.92
CA PRO A 125 -12.57 9.79 1.90
C PRO A 125 -13.73 8.81 2.14
N VAL A 126 -13.37 7.58 2.46
CA VAL A 126 -14.28 6.55 2.99
C VAL A 126 -14.67 6.93 4.42
N CYS A 127 -15.97 6.92 4.71
CA CYS A 127 -16.53 7.14 6.04
C CYS A 127 -16.20 5.98 6.99
#